data_AF-I3T5M8-F1
#
_entry.id   AF-I3T5M8-F1
#
_cell.length_a   1.000
_cell.length_b   1.000
_cell.length_c   1.000
_cell.angle_alpha   90.00
_cell.angle_beta   90.00
_cell.angle_gamma   90.00
#
_symmetry.space_group_name_H-M   'P 1'
#
loop_
_entity.id
_entity.type
_entity.pdbx_description
1 polymer ?
#
loop_
_entity_poly.entity_id
_entity_poly.type
_entity_poly.pdbx_seq_one_letter_code
_entity_poly.pdbx_strand_id
1 'polypeptide(L)'
;MVAASAVFLAKWTLDHLEHPWNPTLEHYTNYKSSELKTVVLALQDLQLNTKGCPLNAIREKYKHQKFNCVANLSPKPVQSLFQVQV
;
A
#
# COMPACT_ATOMS: atom_id res chain seq x y z
N MET A 1 3.44 -9.53 -8.14
CA MET A 1 3.45 -9.26 -6.70
C MET A 1 3.60 -7.76 -6.37
N VAL A 2 4.67 -7.05 -6.77
CA VAL A 2 4.86 -5.62 -6.43
C VAL A 2 3.68 -4.72 -6.82
N ALA A 3 3.16 -4.86 -8.05
CA ALA A 3 2.00 -4.09 -8.50
C ALA A 3 0.74 -4.37 -7.66
N ALA A 4 0.47 -5.65 -7.36
CA ALA A 4 -0.66 -6.05 -6.51
C ALA A 4 -0.54 -5.46 -5.09
N SER A 5 0.64 -5.53 -4.49
CA SER A 5 0.92 -4.93 -3.17
C SER A 5 0.81 -3.41 -3.16
N ALA A 6 1.23 -2.73 -4.24
CA ALA A 6 1.07 -1.29 -4.39
C ALA A 6 -0.42 -0.90 -4.50
N VAL A 7 -1.23 -1.68 -5.26
CA VAL A 7 -2.68 -1.48 -5.35
C VAL A 7 -3.35 -1.72 -3.99
N PHE A 8 -2.97 -2.80 -3.29
CA PHE A 8 -3.45 -3.09 -1.94
C PHE A 8 -3.21 -1.90 -1.00
N LEU A 9 -1.97 -1.41 -0.94
CA LEU A 9 -1.59 -0.33 -0.03
C LEU A 9 -2.25 0.99 -0.42
N ALA A 10 -2.36 1.30 -1.73
CA ALA A 10 -3.03 2.49 -2.21
C ALA A 10 -4.53 2.49 -1.86
N LYS A 11 -5.21 1.36 -2.07
CA LYS A 11 -6.61 1.20 -1.66
C LYS A 11 -6.77 1.41 -0.16
N TRP A 12 -5.92 0.79 0.66
CA TRP A 12 -5.95 0.99 2.11
C TRP A 12 -5.62 2.43 2.52
N THR A 13 -4.80 3.15 1.76
CA THR A 13 -4.46 4.56 2.06
C THR A 13 -5.65 5.50 1.79
N LEU A 14 -6.48 5.15 0.80
CA LEU A 14 -7.62 5.96 0.37
C LEU A 14 -8.91 5.61 1.12
N ASP A 15 -9.12 4.33 1.43
CA ASP A 15 -10.31 3.81 2.09
C ASP A 15 -9.95 2.74 3.13
N HIS A 16 -10.51 2.90 4.32
CA HIS A 16 -10.29 2.03 5.47
C HIS A 16 -11.55 1.26 5.89
N LEU A 17 -12.67 1.43 5.18
CA LEU A 17 -13.95 0.82 5.57
C LEU A 17 -13.99 -0.67 5.23
N GLU A 18 -13.30 -1.08 4.17
CA GLU A 18 -13.29 -2.46 3.69
C GLU A 18 -11.87 -3.01 3.55
N HIS A 19 -11.75 -4.34 3.55
CA HIS A 19 -10.48 -5.00 3.28
C HIS A 19 -10.03 -4.69 1.83
N PRO A 20 -8.80 -4.17 1.62
CA PRO A 20 -8.38 -3.62 0.32
C PRO A 20 -8.24 -4.70 -0.78
N TRP A 21 -8.10 -5.97 -0.39
CA TRP A 21 -8.01 -7.12 -1.28
C TRP A 21 -9.28 -7.97 -1.20
N ASN A 22 -10.07 -7.99 -2.27
CA ASN A 22 -11.33 -8.73 -2.33
C ASN A 22 -11.20 -9.98 -3.22
N PRO A 23 -12.18 -10.92 -3.19
CA PRO A 23 -12.12 -12.15 -3.96
C PRO A 23 -11.97 -11.93 -5.47
N THR A 24 -12.53 -10.85 -6.01
CA THR A 24 -12.37 -10.49 -7.43
C THR A 24 -10.90 -10.19 -7.77
N LEU A 25 -10.20 -9.40 -6.95
CA LEU A 25 -8.78 -9.12 -7.14
C LEU A 25 -7.94 -10.38 -7.00
N GLU A 26 -8.23 -11.24 -6.02
CA GLU A 26 -7.55 -12.52 -5.86
C GLU A 26 -7.72 -13.41 -7.10
N HIS A 27 -8.93 -13.52 -7.64
CA HIS A 27 -9.23 -14.30 -8.84
C HIS A 27 -8.46 -13.81 -10.08
N TYR A 28 -8.45 -12.51 -10.35
CA TYR A 28 -7.81 -11.98 -11.56
C TYR A 28 -6.29 -11.85 -11.47
N THR A 29 -5.75 -11.74 -10.25
CA THR A 29 -4.29 -11.59 -10.05
C THR A 29 -3.60 -12.88 -9.64
N ASN A 30 -4.36 -13.90 -9.24
CA ASN A 30 -3.88 -15.15 -8.63
C ASN A 30 -2.99 -14.92 -7.39
N TYR A 31 -3.23 -13.83 -6.65
CA TYR A 31 -2.55 -13.56 -5.38
C TYR A 31 -3.54 -13.48 -4.23
N LYS A 32 -3.27 -14.24 -3.17
CA LYS A 32 -3.95 -14.15 -1.87
C LYS A 32 -3.42 -12.95 -1.08
N SER A 33 -4.26 -12.38 -0.22
CA SER A 33 -3.85 -11.31 0.70
C SER A 33 -2.60 -11.68 1.51
N SER A 34 -2.53 -12.91 2.02
CA SER A 34 -1.40 -13.42 2.79
C SER A 34 -0.07 -13.45 2.02
N GLU A 35 -0.11 -13.71 0.71
CA GLU A 35 1.07 -13.74 -0.16
C GLU A 35 1.63 -12.33 -0.41
N LEU A 36 0.76 -11.31 -0.36
CA LEU A 36 1.15 -9.91 -0.55
C LEU A 36 1.77 -9.29 0.71
N LYS A 37 1.56 -9.89 1.89
CA LYS A 37 1.89 -9.35 3.21
C LYS A 37 3.29 -8.73 3.29
N THR A 38 4.32 -9.51 2.96
CA THR A 38 5.72 -9.09 3.11
C THR A 38 6.03 -7.85 2.27
N VAL A 39 5.52 -7.80 1.03
CA VAL A 39 5.76 -6.69 0.12
C VAL A 39 4.93 -5.47 0.52
N VAL A 40 3.69 -5.64 0.99
CA VAL A 40 2.86 -4.53 1.50
C VAL A 40 3.53 -3.87 2.71
N LEU A 41 4.06 -4.66 3.66
CA LEU A 41 4.77 -4.12 4.82
C LEU A 41 6.04 -3.37 4.41
N ALA A 42 6.84 -3.92 3.50
CA ALA A 42 8.03 -3.25 2.99
C ALA A 42 7.71 -1.93 2.26
N LEU A 43 6.62 -1.90 1.49
CA LEU A 43 6.14 -0.68 0.82
C LEU A 43 5.63 0.36 1.82
N GLN A 44 4.93 -0.06 2.88
CA GLN A 44 4.50 0.84 3.96
C GLN A 44 5.71 1.50 4.64
N ASP A 45 6.72 0.71 5.01
CA ASP A 45 7.96 1.22 5.62
C ASP A 45 8.68 2.21 4.69
N LEU A 46 8.71 1.92 3.39
CA LEU A 46 9.29 2.79 2.38
C LEU A 46 8.50 4.12 2.27
N GLN A 47 7.17 4.06 2.25
CA GLN A 47 6.30 5.24 2.16
C GLN A 47 6.43 6.14 3.40
N LEU A 48 6.49 5.53 4.59
CA LEU A 48 6.72 6.23 5.86
C LEU A 48 8.16 6.73 6.02
N ASN A 49 9.08 6.27 5.16
CA ASN A 49 10.50 6.55 5.21
C ASN A 49 11.13 6.25 6.59
N THR A 50 10.75 5.12 7.19
CA THR A 50 11.19 4.73 8.55
C THR A 50 12.71 4.62 8.70
N LYS A 51 13.42 4.43 7.58
CA LYS A 51 14.89 4.33 7.52
C LYS A 51 15.59 5.64 7.14
N GLY A 52 14.87 6.76 7.00
CA GLY A 52 15.47 8.06 6.71
C GLY A 52 16.19 8.15 5.35
N CYS A 53 15.65 7.50 4.31
CA CYS A 53 16.22 7.54 2.97
C CYS A 53 16.27 8.99 2.43
N PRO A 54 17.43 9.47 1.95
CA PRO A 54 17.59 10.83 1.43
C PRO A 54 17.05 11.00 -0.01
N LEU A 55 16.76 9.91 -0.72
CA LEU A 55 16.31 9.94 -2.11
C LEU A 55 14.82 10.30 -2.22
N ASN A 56 14.52 11.60 -2.24
CA ASN A 56 13.16 12.14 -2.22
C ASN A 56 12.59 12.52 -3.59
N ALA A 57 13.36 12.44 -4.69
CA ALA A 57 12.95 12.94 -6.01
C ALA A 57 11.59 12.42 -6.49
N ILE A 58 11.29 11.13 -6.27
CA ILE A 58 9.98 10.54 -6.62
C ILE A 58 8.89 11.08 -5.70
N ARG A 59 9.14 11.20 -4.39
CA ARG A 59 8.18 11.77 -3.45
C ARG A 59 7.84 13.21 -3.82
N GLU A 60 8.84 14.04 -4.11
CA GLU A 60 8.64 15.42 -4.56
C GLU A 60 7.87 15.49 -5.89
N LYS A 61 8.16 14.62 -6.86
CA LYS A 61 7.38 14.51 -8.10
C LYS A 61 5.89 14.32 -7.82
N TYR A 62 5.52 13.38 -6.94
CA TYR A 62 4.12 13.04 -6.64
C TYR A 62 3.47 13.93 -5.55
N LYS A 63 4.18 14.91 -4.99
CA LYS A 63 3.59 15.99 -4.18
C LYS A 63 2.94 17.08 -5.02
N HIS A 64 3.28 17.16 -6.30
CA HIS A 64 2.75 18.19 -7.19
C HIS A 64 1.25 17.98 -7.45
N GLN A 65 0.48 19.08 -7.57
CA GLN A 65 -0.97 19.04 -7.85
C GLN A 65 -1.37 18.26 -9.11
N LYS A 66 -0.49 18.16 -10.12
CA LYS A 66 -0.75 17.37 -11.35
C LYS A 66 -0.94 15.87 -11.08
N PHE A 67 -0.50 15.41 -9.91
CA PHE A 67 -0.70 14.05 -9.41
C PHE A 67 -1.57 14.03 -8.16
N ASN A 68 -2.43 15.03 -7.97
CA ASN A 68 -3.35 15.16 -6.83
C ASN A 68 -2.65 15.11 -5.46
N CYS A 69 -1.38 15.51 -5.40
CA CYS A 69 -0.58 15.53 -4.18
C CYS A 69 -0.55 14.18 -3.42
N VAL A 70 -0.68 13.04 -4.11
CA VAL A 70 -0.82 11.71 -3.48
C VAL A 70 0.33 11.35 -2.54
N ALA A 71 1.53 11.90 -2.74
CA ALA A 71 2.67 11.69 -1.86
C ALA A 71 2.54 12.33 -0.45
N ASN A 72 1.50 13.14 -0.24
CA ASN A 72 1.16 13.71 1.07
C ASN A 72 0.23 12.79 1.89
N LEU A 73 -0.30 11.73 1.29
CA LEU A 73 -1.12 10.74 1.99
C LEU A 73 -0.24 9.76 2.78
N SER A 74 -0.73 9.36 3.96
CA SER A 74 -0.04 8.41 4.83
C SER A 74 -0.95 7.21 5.13
N PRO A 75 -0.48 5.96 4.94
CA PRO A 75 -1.28 4.77 5.21
C PRO A 75 -1.42 4.54 6.71
N LYS A 76 -2.59 4.10 7.16
CA LYS A 76 -2.74 3.48 8.49
C LYS A 76 -1.97 2.16 8.57
N PRO A 77 -1.56 1.70 9.78
CA PRO A 77 -0.93 0.40 9.94
C PRO A 77 -1.71 -0.72 9.22
N VAL A 78 -1.01 -1.53 8.40
CA VAL A 78 -1.63 -2.62 7.61
C VAL A 78 -1.55 -3.97 8.31
N GLN A 79 -0.88 -4.05 9.47
CA GLN A 79 -0.58 -5.31 10.16
C GLN A 79 -1.84 -6.09 10.54
N SER A 80 -2.90 -5.40 10.98
CA SER A 80 -4.19 -6.00 11.35
C SER A 80 -4.92 -6.63 10.16
N LEU A 81 -4.66 -6.19 8.92
CA LEU A 81 -5.29 -6.73 7.72
C LEU A 81 -4.84 -8.15 7.38
N PHE A 82 -3.72 -8.59 7.95
CA PHE A 82 -3.17 -9.92 7.73
C PHE A 82 -3.40 -10.87 8.91
N GLN A 83 -4.14 -10.42 9.93
CA GLN A 83 -4.59 -11.30 11.01
C GLN A 83 -5.85 -12.01 10.53
N VAL A 84 -5.82 -13.34 10.59
CA VAL A 84 -6.92 -14.22 10.15
C VAL A 84 -8.19 -13.83 10.92
N GLN A 85 -9.27 -13.47 10.21
CA GLN A 85 -10.61 -13.61 10.76
C GLN A 85 -10.84 -15.10 10.92
N VAL A 86 -10.77 -15.58 12.17
CA VAL A 86 -11.12 -16.94 12.57
C VAL A 86 -12.62 -17.13 12.45
#